data_AF-A0A9D5HCS0-F1
#
_entry.id   AF-A0A9D5HCS0-F1
#
_cell.length_a   1.000
_cell.length_b   1.000
_cell.length_c   1.000
_cell.angle_alpha   90.00
_cell.angle_beta   90.00
_cell.angle_gamma   90.00
#
_symmetry.space_group_name_H-M   'P 1'
#
loop_
_entity.id
_entity.type
_entity.pdbx_description
1 polymer ?
#
loop_
_entity_poly.entity_id
_entity_poly.type
_entity_poly.pdbx_seq_one_letter_code
_entity_poly.pdbx_strand_id
1 'polypeptide(L)'
;MKSSTLYSTMPFLKPASKHGKENQRTLEMKDVVVRIGLRGAQEYCKPCMVSLLLLSLSLSGVILGSLLVHRLTKFPLMEIEFSSSPSASPPPSCNCSNVSKDAWHTMGDEELMQRASMVEHAGECRCERPEKAVEWGRASMVEAERRLLANALLDSSNQHFILLSESCIPLFNFSTAYNYITRSNLSFLSSFDDPRKAGRGRYNKLMMPAVRLQQWRKGSQWFHLRRKLAIEVVSDNKYFMIFKQHCRAPCYMDEHYIPTLVTMFFPEFNSNRSITFVDWSRGGKHPVTFKHKDVSEKLLQSIRHGSSCIYNGHSTSLCFLFARKFDPSTLGPLLKIAPTVLGFDV
;
A
#
# COMPACT_ATOMS: atom_id res chain seq x y z
N MET A 1 4.89 -0.13 29.09
CA MET A 1 3.95 -1.24 28.84
C MET A 1 2.68 -0.72 28.17
N LYS A 2 2.24 -1.41 27.11
CA LYS A 2 1.08 -1.18 26.21
C LYS A 2 1.28 -0.11 25.11
N SER A 3 1.96 -0.53 24.03
CA SER A 3 1.85 0.06 22.68
C SER A 3 0.59 -0.45 22.02
N SER A 4 -0.40 0.40 21.79
CA SER A 4 -1.61 0.09 21.03
C SER A 4 -1.33 0.23 19.53
N THR A 5 -1.17 -0.91 18.88
CA THR A 5 -0.94 -1.04 17.45
C THR A 5 -2.27 -1.09 16.70
N LEU A 6 -2.51 -0.21 15.74
CA LEU A 6 -3.57 -0.37 14.74
C LEU A 6 -2.97 -1.00 13.49
N TYR A 7 -2.81 -2.33 13.49
CA TYR A 7 -2.80 -3.09 12.25
C TYR A 7 -4.27 -3.29 11.85
N SER A 8 -4.75 -2.54 10.87
CA SER A 8 -6.05 -2.83 10.26
C SER A 8 -5.88 -4.04 9.32
N THR A 9 -6.02 -5.23 9.87
CA THR A 9 -6.24 -6.48 9.11
C THR A 9 -7.68 -6.95 9.31
N MET A 10 -8.40 -7.21 8.23
CA MET A 10 -9.69 -7.92 8.19
C MET A 10 -9.75 -8.81 6.94
N PRO A 11 -10.60 -9.85 6.89
CA PRO A 11 -10.44 -11.17 7.50
C PRO A 11 -10.06 -12.27 6.48
N PHE A 12 -9.61 -13.42 7.01
CA PHE A 12 -9.40 -14.68 6.29
C PHE A 12 -10.59 -15.09 5.42
N LEU A 13 -10.35 -15.77 4.27
CA LEU A 13 -11.12 -16.94 3.80
C LEU A 13 -10.48 -17.70 2.61
N LYS A 14 -10.32 -19.02 2.85
CA LYS A 14 -10.28 -20.27 2.02
C LYS A 14 -9.62 -20.38 0.62
N PRO A 15 -9.05 -21.57 0.29
CA PRO A 15 -8.27 -21.81 -0.94
C PRO A 15 -9.13 -22.07 -2.18
N ALA A 16 -8.76 -21.47 -3.31
CA ALA A 16 -9.31 -21.81 -4.62
C ALA A 16 -8.77 -23.17 -5.11
N SER A 17 -9.70 -24.01 -5.57
CA SER A 17 -9.50 -25.36 -6.08
C SER A 17 -8.58 -25.42 -7.30
N LYS A 18 -7.72 -26.44 -7.35
CA LYS A 18 -6.86 -26.76 -8.50
C LYS A 18 -7.68 -27.40 -9.61
N HIS A 19 -7.63 -26.86 -10.82
CA HIS A 19 -7.63 -27.67 -12.05
C HIS A 19 -6.63 -27.13 -13.06
N GLY A 20 -5.81 -28.04 -13.58
CA GLY A 20 -4.68 -27.75 -14.43
C GLY A 20 -5.06 -27.50 -15.87
N LYS A 21 -4.42 -26.48 -16.45
CA LYS A 21 -3.78 -26.43 -17.77
C LYS A 21 -3.01 -25.10 -17.79
N GLU A 22 -1.83 -25.10 -18.41
CA GLU A 22 -0.88 -23.99 -18.45
C GLU A 22 -1.53 -22.74 -19.06
N ASN A 23 -2.07 -21.86 -18.22
CA ASN A 23 -2.75 -20.63 -18.64
C ASN A 23 -2.42 -19.51 -17.64
N GLN A 24 -2.28 -18.30 -18.18
CA GLN A 24 -2.00 -17.05 -17.45
C GLN A 24 -2.75 -17.03 -16.12
N ARG A 25 -1.99 -17.04 -15.01
CA ARG A 25 -2.58 -16.99 -13.67
C ARG A 25 -3.08 -15.57 -13.44
N THR A 26 -4.39 -15.41 -13.50
CA THR A 26 -5.07 -14.34 -12.77
C THR A 26 -4.68 -14.46 -11.30
N LEU A 27 -4.06 -13.42 -10.77
CA LEU A 27 -3.67 -13.33 -9.37
C LEU A 27 -4.61 -12.34 -8.68
N GLU A 28 -4.88 -12.58 -7.41
CA GLU A 28 -5.37 -11.54 -6.51
C GLU A 28 -4.18 -10.74 -6.00
N MET A 29 -4.33 -9.41 -5.95
CA MET A 29 -3.30 -8.56 -5.37
C MET A 29 -3.36 -8.66 -3.85
N LYS A 30 -2.37 -9.32 -3.27
CA LYS A 30 -2.21 -9.46 -1.80
C LYS A 30 -1.19 -8.48 -1.23
N ASP A 31 -0.92 -7.42 -1.98
CA ASP A 31 0.02 -6.40 -1.59
C ASP A 31 -0.70 -5.28 -0.85
N VAL A 32 -0.01 -4.72 0.14
CA VAL A 32 -0.51 -3.67 1.01
C VAL A 32 0.42 -2.48 0.92
N VAL A 33 -0.16 -1.30 0.82
CA VAL A 33 0.57 -0.04 1.01
C VAL A 33 0.54 0.32 2.49
N VAL A 34 1.66 0.14 3.18
CA VAL A 34 1.86 0.60 4.55
C VAL A 34 2.04 2.11 4.54
N ARG A 35 1.34 2.77 5.46
CA ARG A 35 1.25 4.22 5.58
C ARG A 35 2.00 4.69 6.82
N ILE A 36 2.81 5.73 6.69
CA ILE A 36 3.45 6.40 7.84
C ILE A 36 3.17 7.89 7.72
N GLY A 37 2.58 8.48 8.76
CA GLY A 37 2.15 9.87 8.76
C GLY A 37 2.88 10.79 9.74
N LEU A 38 2.52 12.09 9.70
CA LEU A 38 3.13 13.17 10.50
C LEU A 38 2.84 13.08 12.00
N ARG A 39 1.80 12.35 12.42
CA ARG A 39 1.63 12.06 13.84
C ARG A 39 2.72 11.07 14.22
N GLY A 40 3.73 11.56 14.93
CA GLY A 40 4.81 10.74 15.46
C GLY A 40 4.27 9.55 16.24
N ALA A 41 5.13 8.59 16.55
CA ALA A 41 4.90 7.63 17.63
C ALA A 41 4.83 8.39 18.97
N GLN A 42 3.81 9.20 19.14
CA GLN A 42 3.43 9.82 20.38
C GLN A 42 2.61 8.76 21.10
N GLU A 43 3.04 8.44 22.31
CA GLU A 43 2.33 7.57 23.24
C GLU A 43 0.82 7.83 23.11
N TYR A 44 0.03 6.76 23.00
CA TYR A 44 -1.37 6.83 23.41
C TYR A 44 -1.36 7.11 24.92
N CYS A 45 -1.24 8.41 25.24
CA CYS A 45 -1.56 8.94 26.54
C CYS A 45 -3.04 8.65 26.74
N LYS A 46 -3.36 7.75 27.67
CA LYS A 46 -4.69 7.73 28.29
C LYS A 46 -4.92 9.14 28.81
N PRO A 47 -5.94 9.86 28.31
CA PRO A 47 -7.28 9.57 28.76
C PRO A 47 -8.36 9.74 27.68
N CYS A 48 -8.97 8.63 27.24
CA CYS A 48 -10.42 8.60 26.92
C CYS A 48 -11.24 8.51 28.23
N MET A 49 -10.89 9.31 29.23
CA MET A 49 -11.58 9.41 30.53
C MET A 49 -11.96 10.87 30.82
N VAL A 50 -12.51 11.57 29.82
CA VAL A 50 -13.31 12.79 30.03
C VAL A 50 -14.48 12.81 29.05
N SER A 51 -15.42 11.90 29.26
CA SER A 51 -16.85 12.09 29.00
C SER A 51 -17.56 11.05 29.84
N LEU A 52 -18.47 11.52 30.70
CA LEU A 52 -19.13 10.84 31.82
C LEU A 52 -18.33 10.77 33.15
N LEU A 53 -17.90 11.94 33.62
CA LEU A 53 -18.00 12.30 35.04
C LEU A 53 -19.09 13.39 35.18
N LEU A 54 -20.33 12.98 34.97
CA LEU A 54 -21.52 13.63 35.51
C LEU A 54 -22.40 12.50 36.04
N LEU A 55 -22.20 12.18 37.31
CA LEU A 55 -23.15 11.55 38.23
C LEU A 55 -22.40 11.33 39.54
N SER A 56 -22.21 12.42 40.28
CA SER A 56 -22.06 12.32 41.73
C SER A 56 -23.29 12.97 42.36
N LEU A 57 -23.87 12.25 43.32
CA LEU A 57 -24.78 12.70 44.36
C LEU A 57 -26.27 12.84 43.99
N SER A 58 -26.97 11.71 44.04
CA SER A 58 -28.17 11.61 44.90
C SER A 58 -28.26 10.20 45.48
N LEU A 59 -27.52 9.96 46.58
CA LEU A 59 -27.85 8.91 47.52
C LEU A 59 -29.08 9.35 48.31
N SER A 60 -30.26 8.81 48.02
CA SER A 60 -31.23 8.37 49.04
C SER A 60 -32.35 7.58 48.36
N GLY A 61 -32.65 6.39 48.86
CA GLY A 61 -33.88 5.66 48.52
C GLY A 61 -33.67 4.28 47.91
N VAL A 62 -33.02 3.38 48.64
CA VAL A 62 -33.29 1.94 48.50
C VAL A 62 -34.71 1.69 49.03
N ILE A 63 -35.35 0.63 48.51
CA ILE A 63 -36.53 -0.08 49.05
C ILE A 63 -37.90 0.47 48.59
N LEU A 64 -38.50 -0.12 47.55
CA LEU A 64 -39.78 -0.87 47.60
C LEU A 64 -40.22 -1.27 46.18
N GLY A 65 -40.70 -2.49 45.99
CA GLY A 65 -41.84 -2.70 45.09
C GLY A 65 -41.65 -3.48 43.79
N SER A 66 -40.85 -4.54 43.77
CA SER A 66 -41.23 -5.70 42.94
C SER A 66 -42.47 -6.34 43.58
N LEU A 67 -43.67 -5.97 43.12
CA LEU A 67 -44.95 -6.72 43.19
C LEU A 67 -46.12 -5.76 42.90
N LEU A 68 -46.57 -5.69 41.65
CA LEU A 68 -47.99 -5.88 41.31
C LEU A 68 -48.15 -6.03 39.79
N VAL A 69 -48.09 -7.27 39.34
CA VAL A 69 -48.80 -7.73 38.15
C VAL A 69 -50.29 -7.73 38.51
N HIS A 70 -51.11 -6.89 37.86
CA HIS A 70 -52.29 -7.28 37.08
C HIS A 70 -53.17 -6.07 36.72
N ARG A 71 -53.77 -6.16 35.50
CA ARG A 71 -55.00 -5.49 35.02
C ARG A 71 -54.88 -4.00 34.62
N LEU A 72 -55.23 -3.54 33.41
CA LEU A 72 -56.07 -4.07 32.32
C LEU A 72 -55.74 -3.37 30.98
N THR A 73 -55.53 -4.18 29.94
CA THR A 73 -56.07 -4.11 28.56
C THR A 73 -56.38 -2.74 27.90
N LYS A 74 -55.79 -2.48 26.72
CA LYS A 74 -56.42 -2.59 25.38
C LYS A 74 -55.64 -1.79 24.31
N PHE A 75 -55.30 -2.47 23.22
CA PHE A 75 -54.97 -1.94 21.88
C PHE A 75 -56.16 -1.15 21.29
N PRO A 76 -55.97 -0.18 20.36
CA PRO A 76 -55.75 -0.52 18.94
C PRO A 76 -54.76 0.37 18.16
N LEU A 77 -54.40 -0.19 16.98
CA LEU A 77 -53.69 0.38 15.84
C LEU A 77 -54.43 1.57 15.21
N MET A 78 -53.67 2.50 14.62
CA MET A 78 -54.17 3.41 13.57
C MET A 78 -53.04 3.71 12.58
N GLU A 79 -53.35 3.50 11.29
CA GLU A 79 -52.53 3.70 10.10
C GLU A 79 -52.21 5.18 9.86
N ILE A 80 -51.06 5.48 9.24
CA ILE A 80 -50.78 6.78 8.62
C ILE A 80 -50.27 6.55 7.19
N GLU A 81 -50.95 7.23 6.27
CA GLU A 81 -50.87 7.15 4.82
C GLU A 81 -49.60 7.76 4.19
N PHE A 82 -49.29 7.29 2.98
CA PHE A 82 -48.27 7.79 2.06
C PHE A 82 -48.70 9.12 1.42
N SER A 83 -47.76 10.05 1.25
CA SER A 83 -47.89 11.21 0.33
C SER A 83 -46.62 11.37 -0.51
N SER A 84 -46.84 11.54 -1.81
CA SER A 84 -45.88 11.54 -2.92
C SER A 84 -45.20 12.90 -3.13
N SER A 85 -44.01 12.81 -3.73
CA SER A 85 -43.01 13.84 -4.04
C SER A 85 -43.49 15.05 -4.84
N PRO A 86 -42.72 16.17 -4.83
CA PRO A 86 -42.54 17.02 -6.00
C PRO A 86 -41.16 16.83 -6.65
N SER A 87 -41.17 16.99 -7.98
CA SER A 87 -40.10 16.83 -8.97
C SER A 87 -38.80 17.59 -8.68
N ALA A 88 -37.67 16.88 -8.73
CA ALA A 88 -36.33 17.46 -8.74
C ALA A 88 -35.90 17.82 -10.17
N SER A 89 -35.41 19.05 -10.35
CA SER A 89 -34.70 19.52 -11.54
C SER A 89 -33.36 18.79 -11.73
N PRO A 90 -32.86 18.61 -12.96
CA PRO A 90 -31.59 17.93 -13.20
C PRO A 90 -30.39 18.76 -12.70
N PRO A 91 -29.31 18.14 -12.20
CA PRO A 91 -28.10 18.84 -11.78
C PRO A 91 -27.30 19.36 -12.99
N PRO A 92 -26.50 20.43 -12.83
CA PRO A 92 -25.76 21.03 -13.94
C PRO A 92 -24.65 20.10 -14.44
N SER A 93 -24.51 20.02 -15.75
CA SER A 93 -23.40 19.34 -16.44
C SER A 93 -22.07 20.02 -16.10
N CYS A 94 -21.18 19.34 -15.38
CA CYS A 94 -19.81 19.79 -15.17
C CYS A 94 -19.00 19.60 -16.46
N ASN A 95 -18.66 20.71 -17.12
CA ASN A 95 -17.81 20.71 -18.30
C ASN A 95 -16.43 21.26 -17.90
N CYS A 96 -15.40 20.42 -17.87
CA CYS A 96 -14.03 20.83 -17.55
C CYS A 96 -13.19 20.92 -18.82
N SER A 97 -13.29 22.07 -19.50
CA SER A 97 -12.34 22.45 -20.55
C SER A 97 -11.26 23.36 -19.97
N ASN A 98 -9.99 23.02 -20.25
CA ASN A 98 -8.76 23.80 -20.06
C ASN A 98 -8.26 23.98 -18.62
N VAL A 99 -7.28 23.16 -18.22
CA VAL A 99 -6.39 23.46 -17.09
C VAL A 99 -4.95 23.63 -17.58
N SER A 100 -4.43 24.83 -17.30
CA SER A 100 -3.08 25.30 -17.58
C SER A 100 -1.99 24.52 -16.82
N LYS A 101 -0.76 24.55 -17.35
CA LYS A 101 0.39 23.70 -16.96
C LYS A 101 1.06 24.00 -15.61
N ASP A 102 0.52 24.88 -14.77
CA ASP A 102 1.22 25.36 -13.57
C ASP A 102 0.43 25.20 -12.24
N ALA A 103 -0.52 24.27 -12.14
CA ALA A 103 -1.37 24.08 -10.95
C ALA A 103 -1.22 22.71 -10.23
N TRP A 104 -0.01 22.18 -10.09
CA TRP A 104 0.22 20.81 -9.58
C TRP A 104 0.22 20.65 -8.05
N HIS A 105 -0.21 21.66 -7.29
CA HIS A 105 -0.28 21.61 -5.82
C HIS A 105 -1.69 21.56 -5.23
N THR A 106 -2.74 21.51 -6.06
CA THR A 106 -4.14 21.53 -5.61
C THR A 106 -5.02 20.56 -6.41
N MET A 107 -4.59 19.32 -6.57
CA MET A 107 -5.49 18.27 -7.09
C MET A 107 -6.48 17.87 -6.00
N GLY A 108 -7.78 17.91 -6.30
CA GLY A 108 -8.82 17.44 -5.40
C GLY A 108 -8.83 15.91 -5.25
N ASP A 109 -9.43 15.40 -4.17
CA ASP A 109 -9.54 13.96 -3.89
C ASP A 109 -10.23 13.18 -5.02
N GLU A 110 -11.22 13.79 -5.65
CA GLU A 110 -11.94 13.22 -6.80
C GLU A 110 -11.00 13.08 -8.01
N GLU A 111 -10.20 14.12 -8.31
CA GLU A 111 -9.25 14.10 -9.42
C GLU A 111 -8.14 13.07 -9.18
N LEU A 112 -7.65 12.94 -7.95
CA LEU A 112 -6.67 11.92 -7.54
C LEU A 112 -7.22 10.51 -7.79
N MET A 113 -8.44 10.25 -7.32
CA MET A 113 -9.08 8.95 -7.50
C MET A 113 -9.44 8.67 -8.96
N GLN A 114 -9.86 9.69 -9.71
CA GLN A 114 -10.13 9.58 -11.14
C GLN A 114 -8.88 9.16 -11.90
N ARG A 115 -7.75 9.85 -11.67
CA ARG A 115 -6.47 9.52 -12.32
C ARG A 115 -5.94 8.14 -11.92
N ALA A 116 -6.20 7.70 -10.69
CA ALA A 116 -5.86 6.35 -10.26
C ALA A 116 -6.81 5.27 -10.83
N SER A 117 -8.08 5.61 -11.02
CA SER A 117 -9.10 4.70 -11.51
C SER A 117 -8.94 4.42 -13.01
N MET A 118 -8.49 5.41 -13.80
CA MET A 118 -8.37 5.34 -15.26
C MET A 118 -9.62 4.78 -15.95
N VAL A 119 -10.79 5.03 -15.39
CA VAL A 119 -12.09 4.67 -15.98
C VAL A 119 -12.60 5.90 -16.73
N GLU A 120 -12.86 5.76 -18.03
CA GLU A 120 -13.66 6.74 -18.78
C GLU A 120 -15.12 6.66 -18.29
N HIS A 121 -15.73 7.82 -18.05
CA HIS A 121 -17.00 8.03 -17.37
C HIS A 121 -17.98 6.84 -17.37
N ALA A 122 -18.22 6.30 -16.17
CA ALA A 122 -19.47 5.62 -15.83
C ALA A 122 -19.92 6.20 -14.49
N GLY A 123 -20.92 7.08 -14.55
CA GLY A 123 -21.55 7.62 -13.36
C GLY A 123 -22.34 6.53 -12.66
N GLU A 124 -21.81 6.03 -11.55
CA GLU A 124 -22.58 5.47 -10.44
C GLU A 124 -21.65 5.32 -9.22
N CYS A 125 -21.81 6.17 -8.21
CA CYS A 125 -21.10 6.00 -6.94
C CYS A 125 -21.74 4.84 -6.16
N ARG A 126 -21.21 3.63 -6.35
CA ARG A 126 -21.43 2.51 -5.43
C ARG A 126 -20.09 2.07 -4.84
N CYS A 127 -19.93 2.23 -3.54
CA CYS A 127 -18.77 1.75 -2.77
C CYS A 127 -18.82 0.23 -2.56
N GLU A 128 -18.77 -0.53 -3.66
CA GLU A 128 -18.21 -1.88 -3.64
C GLU A 128 -17.04 -1.84 -4.61
N ARG A 129 -15.82 -2.07 -4.10
CA ARG A 129 -14.62 -2.12 -4.93
C ARG A 129 -14.52 -3.53 -5.49
N PRO A 130 -14.93 -3.82 -6.73
CA PRO A 130 -14.66 -5.12 -7.32
C PRO A 130 -13.15 -5.32 -7.33
N GLU A 131 -12.70 -6.40 -6.71
CA GLU A 131 -11.32 -6.86 -6.79
C GLU A 131 -11.01 -7.09 -8.26
N LYS A 132 -10.19 -6.21 -8.84
CA LYS A 132 -9.78 -6.36 -10.23
C LYS A 132 -8.66 -7.39 -10.28
N ALA A 133 -8.90 -8.45 -11.05
CA ALA A 133 -7.90 -9.41 -11.48
C ALA A 133 -6.59 -8.72 -11.88
N VAL A 134 -5.48 -9.07 -11.23
CA VAL A 134 -4.15 -8.59 -11.62
C VAL A 134 -3.40 -9.68 -12.37
N GLU A 135 -2.68 -9.28 -13.41
CA GLU A 135 -1.82 -10.16 -14.19
C GLU A 135 -0.36 -9.77 -13.97
N TRP A 136 0.47 -10.77 -13.65
CA TRP A 136 1.88 -10.54 -13.38
C TRP A 136 2.60 -9.91 -14.58
N GLY A 137 3.39 -8.87 -14.33
CA GLY A 137 4.17 -8.19 -15.36
C GLY A 137 3.38 -7.23 -16.26
N ARG A 138 2.05 -7.14 -16.10
CA ARG A 138 1.18 -6.35 -16.98
C ARG A 138 0.73 -5.05 -16.34
N ALA A 139 0.11 -4.20 -17.15
CA ALA A 139 -0.45 -2.93 -16.72
C ALA A 139 -1.42 -3.09 -15.55
N SER A 140 -2.24 -4.15 -15.50
CA SER A 140 -3.22 -4.36 -14.42
C SER A 140 -2.57 -4.43 -13.03
N MET A 141 -1.34 -4.94 -12.90
CA MET A 141 -0.58 -4.90 -11.66
C MET A 141 -0.31 -3.45 -11.22
N VAL A 142 0.23 -2.63 -12.12
CA VAL A 142 0.52 -1.22 -11.85
C VAL A 142 -0.76 -0.39 -11.65
N GLU A 143 -1.86 -0.71 -12.33
CA GLU A 143 -3.16 -0.09 -12.09
C GLU A 143 -3.63 -0.32 -10.65
N ALA A 144 -3.46 -1.54 -10.15
CA ALA A 144 -3.81 -1.87 -8.78
C ALA A 144 -2.89 -1.17 -7.76
N GLU A 145 -1.57 -1.13 -8.01
CA GLU A 145 -0.60 -0.37 -7.19
C GLU A 145 -0.96 1.13 -7.13
N ARG A 146 -1.29 1.75 -8.27
CA ARG A 146 -1.69 3.16 -8.34
C ARG A 146 -3.00 3.43 -7.59
N ARG A 147 -3.97 2.52 -7.65
CA ARG A 147 -5.22 2.61 -6.85
C ARG A 147 -4.94 2.51 -5.35
N LEU A 148 -4.05 1.61 -4.93
CA LEU A 148 -3.64 1.50 -3.53
C LEU A 148 -2.95 2.78 -3.04
N LEU A 149 -2.04 3.34 -3.85
CA LEU A 149 -1.38 4.62 -3.56
C LEU A 149 -2.38 5.77 -3.47
N ALA A 150 -3.29 5.91 -4.43
CA ALA A 150 -4.29 6.98 -4.43
C ALA A 150 -5.20 6.91 -3.21
N ASN A 151 -5.70 5.72 -2.88
CA ASN A 151 -6.52 5.52 -1.68
C ASN A 151 -5.75 5.84 -0.38
N ALA A 152 -4.43 5.65 -0.36
CA ALA A 152 -3.60 6.02 0.78
C ALA A 152 -3.30 7.53 0.84
N LEU A 153 -3.24 8.19 -0.32
CA LEU A 153 -2.98 9.62 -0.46
C LEU A 153 -4.17 10.51 -0.05
N LEU A 154 -5.40 9.98 -0.07
CA LEU A 154 -6.61 10.66 0.42
C LEU A 154 -6.45 11.17 1.85
N ASP A 155 -5.70 10.45 2.68
CA ASP A 155 -5.33 10.94 4.01
C ASP A 155 -4.05 11.77 3.89
N SER A 156 -4.20 13.09 4.10
CA SER A 156 -3.14 14.08 4.03
C SER A 156 -2.05 13.87 5.08
N SER A 157 -2.33 13.14 6.16
CA SER A 157 -1.35 12.83 7.19
C SER A 157 -0.30 11.83 6.72
N ASN A 158 -0.60 11.00 5.71
CA ASN A 158 0.33 9.98 5.19
C ASN A 158 1.44 10.61 4.34
N GLN A 159 2.68 10.39 4.77
CA GLN A 159 3.89 10.94 4.15
C GLN A 159 4.77 9.89 3.46
N HIS A 160 4.65 8.63 3.87
CA HIS A 160 5.44 7.52 3.33
C HIS A 160 4.55 6.34 2.97
N PHE A 161 4.86 5.72 1.83
CA PHE A 161 4.09 4.64 1.22
C PHE A 161 5.04 3.50 0.90
N ILE A 162 4.83 2.33 1.53
CA ILE A 162 5.68 1.14 1.33
C ILE A 162 4.83 0.01 0.79
N LEU A 163 5.21 -0.54 -0.36
CA LEU A 163 4.53 -1.70 -0.94
C LEU A 163 5.13 -3.00 -0.40
N LEU A 164 4.29 -3.80 0.28
CA LEU A 164 4.65 -5.11 0.84
C LEU A 164 3.65 -6.17 0.40
N SER A 165 4.04 -7.45 0.48
CA SER A 165 3.17 -8.60 0.23
C SER A 165 3.11 -9.53 1.43
N GLU A 166 2.19 -10.52 1.41
CA GLU A 166 2.07 -11.57 2.44
C GLU A 166 3.35 -12.38 2.71
N SER A 167 4.32 -12.29 1.80
CA SER A 167 5.60 -13.02 1.87
C SER A 167 6.78 -12.15 2.32
N CYS A 168 6.50 -10.91 2.74
CA CYS A 168 7.49 -9.98 3.28
C CYS A 168 7.52 -10.06 4.81
N ILE A 169 8.71 -9.96 5.39
CA ILE A 169 8.92 -9.90 6.84
C ILE A 169 9.69 -8.64 7.23
N PRO A 170 9.44 -8.06 8.41
CA PRO A 170 10.30 -7.00 8.94
C PRO A 170 11.65 -7.59 9.37
N LEU A 171 12.73 -6.85 9.11
CA LEU A 171 14.07 -7.19 9.56
C LEU A 171 14.46 -6.50 10.86
N PHE A 172 13.80 -5.40 11.23
CA PHE A 172 14.08 -4.60 12.41
C PHE A 172 12.77 -4.21 13.11
N ASN A 173 12.87 -3.78 14.37
CA ASN A 173 11.71 -3.25 15.09
C ASN A 173 11.17 -1.96 14.45
N PHE A 174 9.95 -1.60 14.84
CA PHE A 174 9.25 -0.44 14.31
C PHE A 174 10.04 0.86 14.51
N SER A 175 10.64 1.08 15.69
CA SER A 175 11.38 2.31 15.98
C SER A 175 12.56 2.51 15.02
N THR A 176 13.34 1.46 14.76
CA THR A 176 14.45 1.50 13.82
C THR A 176 13.97 1.76 12.40
N ALA A 177 12.94 1.05 11.93
CA ALA A 177 12.39 1.23 10.59
C ALA A 177 11.77 2.63 10.40
N TYR A 178 11.00 3.10 11.39
CA TYR A 178 10.39 4.42 11.39
C TYR A 178 11.43 5.54 11.34
N ASN A 179 12.46 5.47 12.19
CA ASN A 179 13.54 6.46 12.20
C ASN A 179 14.34 6.44 10.89
N TYR A 180 14.60 5.26 10.31
CA TYR A 180 15.28 5.16 9.02
C TYR A 180 14.48 5.80 7.88
N ILE A 181 13.16 5.62 7.88
CA ILE A 181 12.31 6.16 6.81
C ILE A 181 12.11 7.67 6.97
N THR A 182 11.83 8.15 8.18
CA THR A 182 11.47 9.55 8.43
C THR A 182 12.66 10.50 8.41
N ARG A 183 13.87 10.01 8.70
CA ARG A 183 15.11 10.82 8.65
C ARG A 183 15.74 10.93 7.26
N SER A 184 15.21 10.23 6.26
CA SER A 184 15.66 10.36 4.87
C SER A 184 14.77 11.34 4.12
N ASN A 185 15.35 12.27 3.37
CA ASN A 185 14.63 13.13 2.42
C ASN A 185 14.35 12.45 1.06
N LEU A 186 14.94 11.27 0.82
CA LEU A 186 14.79 10.50 -0.42
C LEU A 186 13.73 9.41 -0.30
N SER A 187 13.12 9.07 -1.44
CA SER A 187 12.41 7.81 -1.62
C SER A 187 13.38 6.65 -1.88
N PHE A 188 12.95 5.43 -1.56
CA PHE A 188 13.75 4.22 -1.76
C PHE A 188 13.12 3.37 -2.87
N LEU A 189 13.37 3.76 -4.11
CA LEU A 189 12.99 3.04 -5.31
C LEU A 189 14.26 2.51 -6.01
N SER A 190 14.36 1.19 -6.17
CA SER A 190 15.44 0.59 -6.95
C SER A 190 15.33 1.03 -8.41
N SER A 191 16.40 1.62 -8.96
CA SER A 191 16.44 2.10 -10.34
C SER A 191 17.87 2.04 -10.86
N PHE A 192 18.09 1.25 -11.91
CA PHE A 192 19.39 1.07 -12.54
C PHE A 192 19.24 0.80 -14.03
N ASP A 193 20.31 1.09 -14.78
CA ASP A 193 20.41 0.75 -16.18
C ASP A 193 21.04 -0.64 -16.34
N ASP A 194 20.25 -1.61 -16.77
CA ASP A 194 20.70 -2.99 -16.94
C ASP A 194 20.91 -3.28 -18.44
N PRO A 195 22.17 -3.38 -18.92
CA PRO A 195 22.46 -3.60 -20.34
C PRO A 195 22.05 -5.00 -20.83
N ARG A 196 21.71 -5.93 -19.93
CA ARG A 196 21.39 -7.32 -20.27
C ARG A 196 19.99 -7.46 -20.88
N LYS A 197 19.68 -8.66 -21.37
CA LYS A 197 18.36 -9.01 -21.92
C LYS A 197 17.20 -8.72 -20.97
N ALA A 198 17.43 -8.87 -19.66
CA ALA A 198 16.42 -8.63 -18.63
C ALA A 198 16.19 -7.14 -18.30
N GLY A 199 16.95 -6.22 -18.89
CA GLY A 199 16.85 -4.77 -18.72
C GLY A 199 16.54 -4.07 -20.04
N ARG A 200 17.56 -3.49 -20.68
CA ARG A 200 17.46 -2.84 -22.00
C ARG A 200 16.91 -3.79 -23.08
N GLY A 201 17.14 -5.10 -22.98
CA GLY A 201 16.57 -6.06 -23.94
C GLY A 201 15.05 -6.19 -23.90
N ARG A 202 14.38 -5.62 -22.89
CA ARG A 202 12.90 -5.53 -22.79
C ARG A 202 12.33 -4.22 -23.32
N TYR A 203 13.18 -3.28 -23.72
CA TYR A 203 12.76 -1.97 -24.22
C TYR A 203 12.11 -2.09 -25.61
N ASN A 204 10.99 -1.40 -25.80
CA ASN A 204 10.30 -1.33 -27.08
C ASN A 204 10.60 0.01 -27.77
N LYS A 205 11.15 -0.04 -28.99
CA LYS A 205 11.51 1.16 -29.76
C LYS A 205 10.31 2.07 -30.08
N LEU A 206 9.09 1.53 -30.09
CA LEU A 206 7.86 2.31 -30.27
C LEU A 206 7.57 3.29 -29.13
N MET A 207 8.27 3.18 -28.00
CA MET A 207 8.18 4.16 -26.91
C MET A 207 8.92 5.48 -27.23
N MET A 208 9.72 5.50 -28.30
CA MET A 208 10.29 6.73 -28.84
C MET A 208 9.21 7.61 -29.49
N PRO A 209 9.37 8.96 -29.45
CA PRO A 209 10.43 9.71 -28.79
C PRO A 209 10.17 9.97 -27.29
N ALA A 210 9.03 9.54 -26.77
CA ALA A 210 8.56 9.91 -25.44
C ALA A 210 9.44 9.35 -24.31
N VAL A 211 9.87 8.09 -24.42
CA VAL A 211 10.83 7.45 -23.52
C VAL A 211 11.99 6.96 -24.37
N ARG A 212 13.20 7.48 -24.13
CA ARG A 212 14.41 7.05 -24.84
C ARG A 212 15.05 5.85 -24.18
N LEU A 213 15.80 5.04 -24.94
CA LEU A 213 16.51 3.89 -24.40
C LEU A 213 17.47 4.27 -23.25
N GLN A 214 18.12 5.44 -23.32
CA GLN A 214 19.03 5.92 -22.28
C GLN A 214 18.29 6.27 -20.96
N GLN A 215 16.99 6.60 -21.06
CA GLN A 215 16.12 6.90 -19.94
C GLN A 215 15.48 5.64 -19.34
N TRP A 216 15.45 4.53 -20.10
CA TRP A 216 14.90 3.26 -19.65
C TRP A 216 15.62 2.77 -18.40
N ARG A 217 14.86 2.42 -17.37
CA ARG A 217 15.38 1.87 -16.12
C ARG A 217 14.69 0.57 -15.77
N LYS A 218 15.44 -0.26 -15.04
CA LYS A 218 14.96 -1.46 -14.38
C LYS A 218 15.00 -1.22 -12.87
N GLY A 219 14.02 -1.77 -12.17
CA GLY A 219 13.93 -1.70 -10.72
C GLY A 219 13.28 -2.94 -10.13
N SER A 220 12.87 -2.80 -8.87
CA SER A 220 11.99 -3.75 -8.20
C SER A 220 10.55 -3.23 -8.28
N GLN A 221 9.58 -4.13 -8.36
CA GLN A 221 8.18 -3.81 -8.08
C GLN A 221 8.00 -3.17 -6.69
N TRP A 222 8.82 -3.57 -5.70
CA TRP A 222 8.71 -3.06 -4.34
C TRP A 222 9.40 -1.72 -4.15
N PHE A 223 8.63 -0.76 -3.66
CA PHE A 223 9.07 0.61 -3.44
C PHE A 223 8.76 1.09 -2.02
N HIS A 224 9.54 2.08 -1.59
CA HIS A 224 9.09 3.09 -0.64
C HIS A 224 9.10 4.44 -1.35
N LEU A 225 7.96 5.14 -1.32
CA LEU A 225 7.80 6.47 -1.89
C LEU A 225 7.42 7.46 -0.79
N ARG A 226 8.04 8.63 -0.81
CA ARG A 226 7.56 9.81 -0.10
C ARG A 226 6.34 10.39 -0.83
N ARG A 227 5.47 11.10 -0.10
CA ARG A 227 4.21 11.66 -0.62
C ARG A 227 4.36 12.42 -1.93
N LYS A 228 5.40 13.26 -2.05
CA LYS A 228 5.69 13.99 -3.28
C LYS A 228 5.77 13.05 -4.49
N LEU A 229 6.62 12.02 -4.43
CA LEU A 229 6.76 11.05 -5.53
C LEU A 229 5.53 10.16 -5.72
N ALA A 230 4.82 9.82 -4.63
CA ALA A 230 3.58 9.05 -4.74
C ALA A 230 2.50 9.81 -5.53
N ILE A 231 2.38 11.13 -5.33
CA ILE A 231 1.48 11.99 -6.10
C ILE A 231 1.87 11.97 -7.59
N GLU A 232 3.16 12.12 -7.92
CA GLU A 232 3.63 12.09 -9.31
C GLU A 232 3.34 10.75 -10.01
N VAL A 233 3.50 9.62 -9.31
CA VAL A 233 3.19 8.29 -9.85
C VAL A 233 1.70 8.11 -10.10
N VAL A 234 0.85 8.63 -9.21
CA VAL A 234 -0.62 8.55 -9.35
C VAL A 234 -1.13 9.54 -10.38
N SER A 235 -0.53 10.72 -10.50
CA SER A 235 -0.96 11.78 -11.41
C SER A 235 -0.56 11.53 -12.86
N ASP A 236 0.49 10.75 -13.13
CA ASP A 236 0.95 10.45 -14.49
C ASP A 236 -0.07 9.65 -15.29
N ASN A 237 -0.54 10.22 -16.39
CA ASN A 237 -1.36 9.50 -17.37
C ASN A 237 -0.56 9.18 -18.64
N LYS A 238 0.33 10.08 -19.05
CA LYS A 238 1.01 10.01 -20.34
C LYS A 238 1.95 8.82 -20.41
N TYR A 239 2.88 8.71 -19.46
CA TYR A 239 3.89 7.65 -19.51
C TYR A 239 3.28 6.31 -19.16
N PHE A 240 2.35 6.27 -18.20
CA PHE A 240 1.58 5.08 -17.91
C PHE A 240 0.91 4.51 -19.17
N MET A 241 0.23 5.33 -19.97
CA MET A 241 -0.43 4.84 -21.20
C MET A 241 0.55 4.32 -22.24
N ILE A 242 1.70 4.99 -22.41
CA ILE A 242 2.78 4.52 -23.30
C ILE A 242 3.29 3.15 -22.84
N PHE A 243 3.55 2.97 -21.55
CA PHE A 243 3.96 1.69 -20.99
C PHE A 243 2.86 0.64 -21.13
N LYS A 244 1.61 0.95 -20.84
CA LYS A 244 0.46 0.05 -21.00
C LYS A 244 0.32 -0.44 -22.45
N GLN A 245 0.58 0.43 -23.42
CA GLN A 245 0.50 0.08 -24.83
C GLN A 245 1.70 -0.76 -25.30
N HIS A 246 2.92 -0.39 -24.91
CA HIS A 246 4.15 -0.91 -25.53
C HIS A 246 5.01 -1.84 -24.66
N CYS A 247 4.86 -1.83 -23.34
CA CYS A 247 5.50 -2.78 -22.42
C CYS A 247 4.63 -4.04 -22.31
N ARG A 248 4.75 -4.91 -23.32
CA ARG A 248 4.17 -6.26 -23.33
C ARG A 248 5.30 -7.30 -23.20
N ALA A 249 4.94 -8.54 -22.86
CA ALA A 249 5.92 -9.62 -22.74
C ALA A 249 6.91 -9.61 -23.94
N PRO A 250 8.22 -9.59 -23.71
CA PRO A 250 8.93 -9.97 -22.46
C PRO A 250 9.13 -8.85 -21.43
N CYS A 251 8.53 -7.67 -21.61
CA CYS A 251 8.57 -6.55 -20.68
C CYS A 251 7.67 -6.78 -19.45
N TYR A 252 8.12 -6.32 -18.27
CA TYR A 252 7.37 -6.30 -17.01
C TYR A 252 7.16 -4.86 -16.56
N MET A 253 5.93 -4.38 -16.66
CA MET A 253 5.63 -2.96 -16.47
C MET A 253 5.91 -2.49 -15.04
N ASP A 254 5.60 -3.33 -14.07
CA ASP A 254 5.86 -3.17 -12.64
C ASP A 254 7.36 -3.07 -12.28
N GLU A 255 8.26 -3.62 -13.11
CA GLU A 255 9.71 -3.50 -12.91
C GLU A 255 10.35 -2.31 -13.66
N HIS A 256 9.61 -1.64 -14.56
CA HIS A 256 10.19 -0.66 -15.49
C HIS A 256 9.51 0.72 -15.47
N TYR A 257 8.20 0.79 -15.27
CA TYR A 257 7.43 2.04 -15.37
C TYR A 257 7.85 3.06 -14.32
N ILE A 258 7.63 2.77 -13.02
CA ILE A 258 7.93 3.70 -11.93
C ILE A 258 9.43 4.07 -11.89
N PRO A 259 10.39 3.13 -12.00
CA PRO A 259 11.82 3.46 -12.07
C PRO A 259 12.18 4.39 -13.22
N THR A 260 11.58 4.20 -14.41
CA THR A 260 11.84 5.03 -15.58
C THR A 260 11.24 6.43 -15.40
N LEU A 261 9.98 6.52 -14.95
CA LEU A 261 9.29 7.79 -14.70
C LEU A 261 10.08 8.64 -13.69
N VAL A 262 10.43 8.05 -12.54
CA VAL A 262 11.15 8.77 -11.48
C VAL A 262 12.54 9.20 -11.93
N THR A 263 13.28 8.37 -12.67
CA THR A 263 14.60 8.76 -13.17
C THR A 263 14.53 9.85 -14.24
N MET A 264 13.46 9.89 -15.04
CA MET A 264 13.30 10.91 -16.08
C MET A 264 13.01 12.30 -15.51
N PHE A 265 12.24 12.38 -14.43
CA PHE A 265 11.66 13.65 -13.96
C PHE A 265 12.07 14.05 -12.54
N PHE A 266 12.46 13.08 -11.71
CA PHE A 266 12.69 13.29 -10.28
C PHE A 266 13.93 12.54 -9.74
N PRO A 267 15.06 12.50 -10.47
CA PRO A 267 16.23 11.72 -10.05
C PRO A 267 16.79 12.14 -8.68
N GLU A 268 16.66 13.41 -8.31
CA GLU A 268 17.14 13.99 -7.04
C GLU A 268 16.31 13.56 -5.82
N PHE A 269 15.10 13.04 -6.03
CA PHE A 269 14.22 12.57 -4.95
C PHE A 269 14.30 11.06 -4.71
N ASN A 270 15.18 10.35 -5.44
CA ASN A 270 15.32 8.91 -5.34
C ASN A 270 16.74 8.49 -4.94
N SER A 271 16.84 7.50 -4.06
CA SER A 271 18.12 6.91 -3.65
C SER A 271 18.62 5.79 -4.59
N ASN A 272 17.87 5.44 -5.65
CA ASN A 272 18.17 4.34 -6.57
C ASN A 272 18.35 2.96 -5.91
N ARG A 273 17.78 2.75 -4.73
CA ARG A 273 17.86 1.50 -3.96
C ARG A 273 16.50 1.13 -3.38
N SER A 274 16.29 -0.16 -3.12
CA SER A 274 15.14 -0.64 -2.36
C SER A 274 15.51 -0.85 -0.89
N ILE A 275 14.52 -0.70 0.00
CA ILE A 275 14.60 -1.11 1.41
C ILE A 275 14.13 -2.56 1.63
N THR A 276 13.77 -3.28 0.57
CA THR A 276 13.33 -4.67 0.65
C THR A 276 14.39 -5.59 0.06
N PHE A 277 14.99 -6.42 0.91
CA PHE A 277 15.93 -7.45 0.50
C PHE A 277 15.23 -8.53 -0.33
N VAL A 278 15.86 -8.91 -1.44
CA VAL A 278 15.40 -9.99 -2.31
C VAL A 278 16.60 -10.83 -2.71
N ASP A 279 16.54 -12.14 -2.47
CA ASP A 279 17.60 -13.06 -2.90
C ASP A 279 17.37 -13.51 -4.34
N TRP A 280 18.28 -13.11 -5.23
CA TRP A 280 18.34 -13.48 -6.64
C TRP A 280 19.48 -14.46 -6.97
N SER A 281 20.16 -15.03 -5.96
CA SER A 281 21.34 -15.90 -6.13
C SER A 281 21.10 -17.11 -7.05
N ARG A 282 19.88 -17.64 -7.08
CA ARG A 282 19.49 -18.77 -7.95
C ARG A 282 19.15 -18.37 -9.40
N GLY A 283 19.08 -17.07 -9.70
CA GLY A 283 18.63 -16.56 -10.99
C GLY A 283 17.16 -16.88 -11.32
N GLY A 284 16.77 -16.68 -12.57
CA GLY A 284 15.42 -16.94 -13.06
C GLY A 284 14.47 -15.73 -13.00
N LYS A 285 13.16 -16.00 -13.12
CA LYS A 285 12.10 -14.98 -13.16
C LYS A 285 11.53 -14.63 -11.78
N HIS A 286 11.85 -15.43 -10.76
CA HIS A 286 11.37 -15.26 -9.40
C HIS A 286 12.52 -15.40 -8.41
N PRO A 287 12.50 -14.62 -7.32
CA PRO A 287 13.51 -14.71 -6.30
C PRO A 287 13.39 -16.00 -5.48
N VAL A 288 14.44 -16.31 -4.72
CA VAL A 288 14.47 -17.44 -3.79
C VAL A 288 13.31 -17.32 -2.79
N THR A 289 12.64 -18.44 -2.57
CA THR A 289 11.62 -18.57 -1.53
C THR A 289 12.20 -19.36 -0.37
N PHE A 290 12.39 -18.69 0.77
CA PHE A 290 12.81 -19.30 2.03
C PHE A 290 11.65 -20.11 2.62
N LYS A 291 11.93 -21.36 2.99
CA LYS A 291 10.99 -22.28 3.63
C LYS A 291 11.38 -22.51 5.09
N HIS A 292 10.55 -23.25 5.82
CA HIS A 292 10.77 -23.60 7.23
C HIS A 292 12.23 -23.93 7.58
N LYS A 293 12.89 -24.79 6.79
CA LYS A 293 14.27 -25.26 7.07
C LYS A 293 15.36 -24.22 6.80
N ASP A 294 15.05 -23.18 6.03
CA ASP A 294 16.02 -22.14 5.67
C ASP A 294 16.10 -21.06 6.77
N VAL A 295 15.03 -20.88 7.54
CA VAL A 295 14.94 -19.84 8.57
C VAL A 295 15.85 -20.16 9.76
N SER A 296 16.79 -19.27 10.03
CA SER A 296 17.69 -19.33 11.18
C SER A 296 18.09 -17.92 11.60
N GLU A 297 18.57 -17.75 12.83
CA GLU A 297 19.14 -16.49 13.29
C GLU A 297 20.32 -16.06 12.40
N LYS A 298 21.18 -17.01 12.02
CA LYS A 298 22.30 -16.76 11.11
C LYS A 298 21.85 -16.19 9.77
N LEU A 299 20.76 -16.72 9.19
CA LEU A 299 20.18 -16.17 7.95
C LEU A 299 19.73 -14.72 8.16
N LEU A 300 18.94 -14.44 9.21
CA LEU A 300 18.44 -13.08 9.44
C LEU A 300 19.56 -12.09 9.75
N GLN A 301 20.56 -12.49 10.53
CA GLN A 301 21.74 -11.64 10.81
C GLN A 301 22.54 -11.36 9.54
N SER A 302 22.69 -12.35 8.66
CA SER A 302 23.32 -12.18 7.34
C SER A 302 22.54 -11.17 6.48
N ILE A 303 21.21 -11.25 6.45
CA ILE A 303 20.38 -10.30 5.69
C ILE A 303 20.47 -8.89 6.29
N ARG A 304 20.51 -8.77 7.63
CA ARG A 304 20.54 -7.49 8.36
C ARG A 304 21.86 -6.74 8.25
N HIS A 305 22.98 -7.47 8.26
CA HIS A 305 24.31 -6.88 8.42
C HIS A 305 25.33 -7.33 7.36
N GLY A 306 24.95 -8.21 6.43
CA GLY A 306 25.83 -8.75 5.40
C GLY A 306 26.01 -7.84 4.17
N SER A 307 25.52 -6.61 4.20
CA SER A 307 25.66 -5.64 3.10
C SER A 307 25.98 -4.26 3.66
N SER A 308 26.72 -3.46 2.87
CA SER A 308 27.00 -2.05 3.15
C SER A 308 26.43 -1.18 2.03
N CYS A 309 25.94 0.01 2.40
CA CYS A 309 25.23 0.90 1.51
C CYS A 309 25.28 2.34 2.00
N ILE A 310 24.98 3.28 1.11
CA ILE A 310 24.89 4.70 1.45
C ILE A 310 23.48 5.02 1.94
N TYR A 311 23.42 5.72 3.08
CA TYR A 311 22.21 6.28 3.67
C TYR A 311 22.53 7.70 4.17
N ASN A 312 21.78 8.70 3.69
CA ASN A 312 22.02 10.11 4.01
C ASN A 312 23.48 10.56 3.84
N GLY A 313 24.17 10.06 2.80
CA GLY A 313 25.58 10.38 2.53
C GLY A 313 26.61 9.57 3.32
N HIS A 314 26.19 8.73 4.26
CA HIS A 314 27.08 7.92 5.09
C HIS A 314 26.96 6.43 4.80
N SER A 315 28.07 5.70 4.95
CA SER A 315 28.06 4.23 4.86
C SER A 315 27.41 3.62 6.09
N THR A 316 26.51 2.65 5.88
CA THR A 316 25.83 1.90 6.94
C THR A 316 25.66 0.43 6.54
N SER A 317 25.49 -0.45 7.52
CA SER A 317 25.07 -1.84 7.29
C SER A 317 23.55 -2.01 7.25
N LEU A 318 22.78 -0.99 7.65
CA LEU A 318 21.32 -1.00 7.66
C LEU A 318 20.76 -0.75 6.26
N CYS A 319 20.85 -1.77 5.40
CA CYS A 319 20.54 -1.63 3.99
C CYS A 319 19.10 -1.96 3.62
N PHE A 320 18.47 -2.85 4.38
CA PHE A 320 17.13 -3.33 4.11
C PHE A 320 16.32 -3.31 5.41
N LEU A 321 15.08 -2.87 5.35
CA LEU A 321 14.13 -2.89 6.46
C LEU A 321 13.20 -4.10 6.40
N PHE A 322 12.99 -4.64 5.20
CA PHE A 322 12.14 -5.80 4.94
C PHE A 322 12.90 -6.85 4.14
N ALA A 323 12.44 -8.09 4.19
CA ALA A 323 12.97 -9.16 3.36
C ALA A 323 11.87 -10.02 2.75
N ARG A 324 12.16 -10.60 1.59
CA ARG A 324 11.31 -11.56 0.87
C ARG A 324 12.18 -12.59 0.10
N LYS A 325 11.67 -13.75 -0.30
CA LYS A 325 10.28 -14.22 -0.18
C LYS A 325 10.19 -15.33 0.86
N PHE A 326 9.33 -15.17 1.86
CA PHE A 326 9.12 -16.17 2.91
C PHE A 326 7.83 -16.94 2.66
N ASP A 327 7.92 -18.28 2.66
CA ASP A 327 6.78 -19.18 2.54
C ASP A 327 5.97 -19.23 3.85
N PRO A 328 4.66 -19.50 3.86
CA PRO A 328 3.87 -19.60 5.09
C PRO A 328 4.44 -20.57 6.14
N SER A 329 5.15 -21.64 5.71
CA SER A 329 5.83 -22.57 6.62
C SER A 329 6.93 -21.94 7.49
N THR A 330 7.37 -20.71 7.16
CA THR A 330 8.38 -19.97 7.91
C THR A 330 7.85 -19.30 9.17
N LEU A 331 6.53 -19.14 9.32
CA LEU A 331 5.93 -18.37 10.41
C LEU A 331 6.35 -18.90 11.80
N GLY A 332 6.26 -20.20 12.02
CA GLY A 332 6.64 -20.84 13.28
C GLY A 332 8.11 -20.56 13.66
N PRO A 333 9.08 -20.90 12.78
CA PRO A 333 10.49 -20.56 13.00
C PRO A 333 10.75 -19.06 13.20
N LEU A 334 10.11 -18.19 12.43
CA LEU A 334 10.28 -16.73 12.54
C LEU A 334 9.80 -16.20 13.90
N LEU A 335 8.65 -16.66 14.39
CA LEU A 335 8.13 -16.26 15.70
C LEU A 335 9.03 -16.72 16.84
N LYS A 336 9.69 -17.88 16.71
CA LYS A 336 10.65 -18.37 17.72
C LYS A 336 11.90 -17.50 17.82
N ILE A 337 12.39 -16.94 16.71
CA ILE A 337 13.61 -16.13 16.67
C ILE A 337 13.34 -14.62 16.77
N ALA A 338 12.08 -14.19 16.63
CA ALA A 338 11.69 -12.79 16.67
C ALA A 338 12.13 -12.06 17.96
N PRO A 339 12.05 -12.65 19.17
CA PRO A 339 12.55 -11.99 20.38
C PRO A 339 14.05 -11.66 20.28
N THR A 340 14.86 -12.64 19.88
CA THR A 340 16.32 -12.47 19.72
C THR A 340 16.68 -11.45 18.64
N VAL A 341 15.96 -11.47 17.51
CA VAL A 341 16.34 -10.68 16.33
C VAL A 341 15.70 -9.28 16.33
N LEU A 342 14.44 -9.16 16.71
CA LEU A 342 13.69 -7.90 16.67
C LEU A 342 13.70 -7.17 18.02
N GLY A 343 14.14 -7.81 19.10
CA GLY A 343 14.21 -7.21 20.43
C GLY A 343 12.84 -6.99 21.06
N PHE A 344 11.92 -7.94 20.85
CA PHE A 344 10.67 -7.99 21.61
C PHE A 344 10.92 -8.80 22.88
N ASP A 345 10.82 -8.18 24.04
CA ASP A 345 10.69 -8.92 25.30
C ASP A 345 9.31 -9.61 25.27
N VAL A 346 9.31 -10.94 25.40
CA VAL A 346 8.07 -11.77 25.45
C VAL A 346 7.52 -11.81 26.86
#